data_AF-A4SZB0-F1
#
_entry.id   AF-A4SZB0-F1
#
_cell.length_a   1.000
_cell.length_b   1.000
_cell.length_c   1.000
_cell.angle_alpha   90.00
_cell.angle_beta   90.00
_cell.angle_gamma   90.00
#
_symmetry.space_group_name_H-M   'P 1'
#
loop_
_entity.id
_entity.type
_entity.pdbx_description
1 polymer ?
#
loop_
_entity_poly.entity_id
_entity_poly.type
_entity_poly.pdbx_seq_one_letter_code
_entity_poly.pdbx_strand_id
1 'polypeptide(L)'
;MIGKIRQKLISREPILSQKSLVLICPICDRLIPESQKDAHHLVPKSKGGKITEYLHRICHCQIHALFTETELAVQLNTAAALQEHPEMQRFIQWIKTKPNDFYEKSRKSARLKES
;
A
#
# COMPACT_ATOMS: atom_id res chain seq x y z
N MET A 1 5.61 48.08 -43.34
CA MET A 1 5.85 47.40 -42.04
C MET A 1 4.51 47.16 -41.35
N ILE A 2 3.90 45.99 -41.53
CA ILE A 2 2.63 45.63 -40.88
C ILE A 2 2.76 44.19 -40.37
N GLY A 3 3.07 44.04 -39.09
CA GLY A 3 3.00 42.77 -38.37
C GLY A 3 1.82 42.81 -37.42
N LYS A 4 0.73 42.11 -37.74
CA LYS A 4 -0.38 41.85 -36.81
C LYS A 4 -0.45 40.34 -36.60
N ILE A 5 0.37 39.82 -35.69
CA ILE A 5 0.27 38.44 -35.22
C ILE A 5 -0.95 38.40 -34.29
N ARG A 6 -2.05 37.81 -34.78
CA ARG A 6 -3.26 37.54 -34.00
C ARG A 6 -2.92 36.48 -32.95
N GLN A 7 -2.94 36.86 -31.67
CA GLN A 7 -2.88 35.93 -30.54
C GLN A 7 -4.03 34.92 -30.69
N LYS A 8 -3.70 33.68 -31.00
CA LYS A 8 -4.65 32.57 -30.93
C LYS A 8 -4.91 32.26 -29.46
N LEU A 9 -6.18 32.42 -29.10
CA LEU A 9 -6.81 32.05 -27.85
C LEU A 9 -6.35 30.64 -27.42
N ILE A 10 -5.68 30.56 -26.27
CA ILE A 10 -5.41 29.29 -25.59
C ILE A 10 -6.74 28.87 -24.99
N SER A 11 -7.44 27.96 -25.66
CA SER A 11 -8.57 27.23 -25.10
C SER A 11 -8.08 26.49 -23.85
N ARG A 12 -8.33 27.06 -22.67
CA ARG A 12 -8.20 26.36 -21.39
C ARG A 12 -9.38 25.42 -21.26
N GLU A 13 -9.28 24.25 -21.89
CA GLU A 13 -10.19 23.16 -21.58
C GLU A 13 -9.93 22.73 -20.13
N PRO A 14 -10.98 22.59 -19.29
CA PRO A 14 -10.80 22.11 -17.93
C PRO A 14 -10.32 20.65 -18.02
N ILE A 15 -9.16 20.37 -17.42
CA ILE A 15 -8.60 19.02 -17.30
C ILE A 15 -9.67 18.16 -16.62
N LEU A 16 -10.35 17.34 -17.43
CA LEU A 16 -11.41 16.46 -17.02
C LEU A 16 -10.89 15.52 -15.93
N SER A 17 -11.27 15.86 -14.69
CA SER A 17 -11.66 14.96 -13.60
C SER A 17 -11.02 13.56 -13.70
N GLN A 18 -9.77 13.47 -13.25
CA GLN A 18 -9.13 12.19 -12.98
C GLN A 18 -9.95 11.48 -11.91
N LYS A 19 -10.75 10.50 -12.31
CA LYS A 19 -11.50 9.64 -11.41
C LYS A 19 -10.50 8.78 -10.64
N SER A 20 -9.98 9.31 -9.53
CA SER A 20 -9.15 8.57 -8.59
C SER A 20 -9.95 7.37 -8.11
N LEU A 21 -9.50 6.17 -8.49
CA LEU A 21 -9.99 4.94 -7.88
C LEU A 21 -9.50 4.97 -6.43
N VAL A 22 -10.44 5.16 -5.51
CA VAL A 22 -10.18 5.15 -4.08
C VAL A 22 -9.78 3.72 -3.70
N LEU A 23 -8.49 3.46 -3.54
CA LEU A 23 -7.97 2.18 -3.09
C LEU A 23 -7.96 2.14 -1.56
N ILE A 24 -8.50 1.08 -0.98
CA ILE A 24 -8.52 0.86 0.47
C ILE A 24 -7.53 -0.27 0.77
N CYS A 25 -6.66 -0.05 1.77
CA CYS A 25 -5.71 -1.06 2.20
C CYS A 25 -6.42 -2.17 2.98
N PRO A 26 -6.36 -3.44 2.53
CA PRO A 26 -7.04 -4.55 3.19
C PRO A 26 -6.42 -4.95 4.53
N ILE A 27 -5.31 -4.32 4.95
CA ILE A 27 -4.68 -4.56 6.25
C ILE A 27 -5.14 -3.53 7.28
N CYS A 28 -5.07 -2.24 6.96
CA CYS A 28 -5.34 -1.16 7.92
C CYS A 28 -6.63 -0.37 7.67
N ASP A 29 -7.37 -0.70 6.62
CA ASP A 29 -8.65 -0.08 6.21
C ASP A 29 -8.56 1.42 5.86
N ARG A 30 -7.34 1.95 5.68
CA ARG A 30 -7.12 3.35 5.27
C ARG A 30 -7.01 3.48 3.76
N LEU A 31 -7.25 4.69 3.25
CA LEU A 31 -7.07 5.01 1.84
C LEU A 31 -5.58 4.95 1.46
N ILE A 32 -5.28 4.32 0.33
CA ILE A 32 -3.94 4.23 -0.24
C ILE A 32 -3.75 5.42 -1.20
N PRO A 33 -2.94 6.43 -0.85
CA PRO A 33 -2.55 7.44 -1.83
C PRO A 33 -1.60 6.81 -2.85
N GLU A 34 -1.60 7.34 -4.08
CA GLU A 34 -0.76 6.83 -5.17
C GLU A 34 0.73 6.77 -4.78
N SER A 35 1.22 7.71 -3.96
CA SER A 35 2.59 7.77 -3.46
C SER A 35 2.99 6.63 -2.52
N GLN A 36 2.01 5.96 -1.90
CA GLN A 36 2.22 4.86 -0.96
C GLN A 36 1.64 3.54 -1.45
N LYS A 37 1.18 3.46 -2.71
CA LYS A 37 0.64 2.24 -3.30
C LYS A 37 1.75 1.26 -3.61
N ASP A 38 1.63 0.05 -3.06
CA ASP A 38 2.59 -1.03 -3.28
C ASP A 38 1.88 -2.37 -3.50
N ALA A 39 2.41 -3.19 -4.40
CA ALA A 39 1.84 -4.47 -4.78
C ALA A 39 2.38 -5.59 -3.87
N HIS A 40 1.50 -6.38 -3.26
CA HIS A 40 1.87 -7.45 -2.35
C HIS A 40 1.16 -8.76 -2.68
N HIS A 41 1.89 -9.87 -2.65
CA HIS A 41 1.28 -11.19 -2.79
C HIS A 41 1.05 -11.77 -1.39
N LEU A 42 -0.22 -11.95 -1.01
CA LEU A 42 -0.58 -12.54 0.30
C LEU A 42 -0.04 -13.97 0.46
N VAL A 43 -0.02 -14.73 -0.64
CA VAL A 43 0.80 -15.94 -0.77
C VAL A 43 2.08 -15.57 -1.50
N PRO A 44 3.28 -15.75 -0.93
CA PRO A 44 4.52 -15.41 -1.62
C PRO A 44 4.66 -16.10 -2.98
N LYS A 45 5.23 -15.39 -3.96
CA LYS A 45 5.45 -15.92 -5.32
C LYS A 45 6.33 -17.18 -5.32
N SER A 46 7.32 -17.23 -4.42
CA SER A 46 8.18 -18.41 -4.17
C SER A 46 7.40 -19.65 -3.71
N LYS A 47 6.18 -19.46 -3.19
CA LYS A 47 5.27 -20.50 -2.71
C LYS A 47 4.05 -20.69 -3.63
N GLY A 48 4.12 -20.20 -4.86
CA GLY A 48 3.09 -20.38 -5.88
C GLY A 48 1.98 -19.33 -5.89
N GLY A 49 2.11 -18.24 -5.14
CA GLY A 49 1.13 -17.15 -5.15
C GLY A 49 1.02 -16.45 -6.50
N LYS A 50 -0.22 -16.14 -6.90
CA LYS A 50 -0.56 -15.49 -8.18
C LYS A 50 -1.40 -14.22 -8.02
N ILE A 51 -2.04 -14.06 -6.86
CA ILE A 51 -2.93 -12.95 -6.57
C ILE A 51 -2.12 -11.86 -5.88
N THR A 52 -2.32 -10.63 -6.34
CA THR A 52 -1.65 -9.44 -5.84
C THR A 52 -2.70 -8.46 -5.35
N GLU A 53 -2.48 -7.94 -4.15
CA GLU A 53 -3.28 -6.88 -3.54
C GLU A 53 -2.46 -5.59 -3.46
N TYR A 54 -3.15 -4.44 -3.45
CA TYR A 54 -2.50 -3.16 -3.19
C TYR A 54 -2.54 -2.84 -1.70
N LEU A 55 -1.37 -2.55 -1.12
CA LEU A 55 -1.18 -2.15 0.27
C LEU A 55 -0.50 -0.78 0.35
N HIS A 56 -0.54 -0.16 1.53
CA HIS A 56 0.46 0.87 1.85
C HIS A 56 1.85 0.26 1.94
N ARG A 57 2.87 0.99 1.51
CA ARG A 57 4.29 0.61 1.68
C ARG A 57 4.63 0.24 3.13
N ILE A 58 4.10 0.99 4.11
CA ILE A 58 4.32 0.69 5.54
C ILE A 58 3.65 -0.62 5.96
N CYS A 59 2.44 -0.92 5.46
CA CYS A 59 1.75 -2.18 5.76
C CYS A 59 2.49 -3.36 5.13
N HIS A 60 2.94 -3.22 3.89
CA HIS A 60 3.77 -4.21 3.20
C HIS A 60 5.06 -4.49 3.99
N CYS A 61 5.80 -3.44 4.36
CA CYS A 61 7.02 -3.57 5.15
C CYS A 61 6.75 -4.21 6.51
N GLN A 62 5.61 -3.91 7.14
CA GLN A 62 5.25 -4.50 8.42
C GLN A 62 4.97 -6.01 8.33
N ILE A 63 4.29 -6.47 7.28
CA ILE A 63 4.05 -7.90 7.05
C ILE A 63 5.40 -8.65 7.03
N HIS A 64 6.37 -8.18 6.25
CA HIS A 64 7.69 -8.80 6.17
C HIS A 64 8.60 -8.55 7.38
N ALA A 65 8.25 -7.57 8.22
CA ALA A 65 8.92 -7.36 9.50
C ALA A 65 8.43 -8.34 10.58
N LEU A 66 7.19 -8.83 10.47
CA LEU A 66 6.57 -9.71 11.46
C LEU A 66 6.61 -11.19 11.05
N PHE A 67 6.46 -11.50 9.76
CA PHE A 67 6.24 -12.86 9.29
C PHE A 67 7.24 -13.31 8.23
N THR A 68 7.57 -14.59 8.26
CA THR A 68 8.33 -15.29 7.21
C THR A 68 7.44 -15.62 6.01
N GLU A 69 8.04 -15.85 4.84
CA GLU A 69 7.29 -16.31 3.66
C GLU A 69 6.56 -17.64 3.89
N THR A 70 7.11 -18.53 4.72
CA THR A 70 6.47 -19.81 5.04
C THR A 70 5.21 -19.60 5.89
N GLU A 71 5.26 -18.71 6.88
CA GLU A 71 4.07 -18.37 7.70
C GLU A 71 2.97 -17.74 6.85
N LEU A 72 3.35 -16.82 5.95
CA LEU A 72 2.43 -16.22 4.99
C LEU A 72 1.77 -17.26 4.10
N ALA A 73 2.53 -18.23 3.58
CA ALA A 73 1.97 -19.25 2.70
C ALA A 73 1.02 -20.22 3.41
N VAL A 74 1.33 -20.61 4.66
CA VAL A 74 0.64 -21.70 5.35
C VAL A 74 -0.53 -21.20 6.20
N GLN A 75 -0.34 -20.11 6.96
CA GLN A 75 -1.28 -19.68 8.00
C GLN A 75 -1.86 -18.28 7.77
N LEU A 76 -1.10 -17.40 7.12
CA LEU A 76 -1.42 -15.97 7.02
C LEU A 76 -1.60 -15.51 5.56
N ASN A 77 -2.20 -16.37 4.73
CA ASN A 77 -2.35 -16.17 3.28
C ASN A 77 -3.55 -15.30 2.86
N THR A 78 -4.26 -14.73 3.83
CA THR A 78 -5.39 -13.82 3.59
C THR A 78 -5.24 -12.54 4.41
N ALA A 79 -5.84 -11.45 3.93
CA ALA A 79 -5.85 -10.19 4.68
C ALA A 79 -6.54 -10.33 6.04
N ALA A 80 -7.65 -11.09 6.12
CA ALA A 80 -8.35 -11.36 7.37
C ALA A 80 -7.45 -12.08 8.39
N ALA A 81 -6.75 -13.15 7.97
CA ALA A 81 -5.82 -13.86 8.86
C ALA A 81 -4.69 -12.95 9.36
N LEU A 82 -4.17 -12.07 8.50
CA LEU A 82 -3.19 -11.06 8.91
C LEU A 82 -3.79 -10.07 9.92
N GLN A 83 -5.00 -9.58 9.69
CA GLN A 83 -5.70 -8.65 10.59
C GLN A 83 -6.01 -9.26 11.96
N GLU A 84 -6.24 -10.57 12.04
CA GLU A 84 -6.52 -11.29 13.28
C GLU A 84 -5.26 -11.56 14.12
N HIS A 85 -4.07 -11.54 13.51
CA HIS A 85 -2.83 -11.85 14.23
C HIS A 85 -2.50 -10.78 15.29
N PRO A 86 -2.23 -11.14 16.56
CA PRO A 86 -2.06 -10.18 17.66
C PRO A 86 -0.98 -9.13 17.42
N GLU A 87 0.16 -9.49 16.83
CA GLU A 87 1.21 -8.52 16.50
C GLU A 87 0.79 -7.53 15.40
N MET A 88 0.02 -7.99 14.43
CA MET A 88 -0.48 -7.13 13.36
C MET A 88 -1.60 -6.22 13.89
N GLN A 89 -2.47 -6.70 14.78
CA GLN A 89 -3.48 -5.87 15.42
C GLN A 89 -2.89 -4.68 16.17
N ARG A 90 -1.80 -4.88 16.92
CA ARG A 90 -1.09 -3.79 17.62
C ARG A 90 -0.60 -2.74 16.62
N PHE A 91 -0.04 -3.17 15.49
CA PHE A 91 0.35 -2.27 14.41
C PHE A 91 -0.85 -1.55 13.81
N ILE A 92 -1.94 -2.25 13.51
CA ILE A 92 -3.16 -1.69 12.90
C ILE A 92 -3.75 -0.60 13.80
N GLN A 93 -3.86 -0.85 15.11
CA GLN A 93 -4.36 0.13 16.08
C GLN A 93 -3.51 1.40 16.09
N TRP A 94 -2.19 1.26 16.04
CA TRP A 94 -1.27 2.39 16.00
C TRP A 94 -1.36 3.16 14.68
N ILE A 95 -1.32 2.48 13.54
CA ILE A 95 -1.26 3.11 12.21
C ILE A 95 -2.58 3.79 11.83
N LYS A 96 -3.73 3.32 12.35
CA LYS A 96 -5.05 3.94 12.14
C LYS A 96 -5.11 5.41 12.61
N THR A 97 -4.23 5.82 13.52
CA THR A 97 -4.15 7.21 14.01
C THR A 97 -3.30 8.14 13.13
N LYS A 98 -2.63 7.63 12.10
CA LYS A 98 -1.67 8.39 11.27
C LYS A 98 -2.29 8.86 9.95
N PRO A 99 -1.72 9.90 9.30
CA PRO A 99 -2.11 10.30 7.95
C PRO A 99 -2.01 9.15 6.92
N ASN A 100 -2.85 9.19 5.88
CA ASN A 100 -2.92 8.12 4.86
C ASN A 100 -1.62 7.90 4.10
N ASP A 101 -0.80 8.94 3.96
CA ASP A 101 0.51 8.93 3.30
C ASP A 101 1.67 8.66 4.26
N PHE A 102 1.39 8.43 5.55
CA PHE A 102 2.41 8.17 6.57
C PHE A 102 3.25 6.94 6.21
N TYR A 103 4.57 7.13 6.27
CA TYR A 103 5.55 6.09 6.02
C TYR A 103 6.69 6.20 7.02
N GLU A 104 7.09 5.04 7.56
CA GLU A 104 8.29 4.88 8.36
C GLU A 104 8.89 3.50 8.07
N LYS A 105 10.21 3.36 8.25
CA LYS A 105 10.90 2.10 8.01
C LYS A 105 10.64 1.10 9.14
N SER A 106 9.88 0.05 8.86
CA SER A 106 9.72 -1.10 9.77
C SER A 106 11.07 -1.80 10.02
N ARG A 107 11.26 -2.29 11.25
CA ARG A 107 12.39 -3.14 11.64
C ARG A 107 11.88 -4.57 11.82
N LYS A 108 12.65 -5.56 11.37
CA LYS A 108 12.35 -6.98 11.64
C LYS A 108 12.16 -7.21 13.14
N SER A 109 11.16 -8.02 13.49
CA SER A 109 10.94 -8.49 14.86
C SER A 109 12.16 -9.27 15.36
N ALA A 110 12.33 -9.34 16.69
CA ALA A 110 13.42 -10.12 17.29
C ALA A 110 13.35 -11.59 16.82
N ARG A 111 12.14 -12.16 16.81
CA ARG A 111 11.85 -13.51 16.31
C ARG A 111 12.42 -13.78 14.92
N LEU A 112 12.26 -12.85 13.99
CA LEU A 112 12.77 -13.01 12.62
C LEU A 112 14.26 -12.72 12.44
N LYS A 113 14.92 -12.08 13.41
CA LYS A 113 16.38 -11.86 13.35
C LYS A 113 17.17 -13.08 13.82
N GLU A 114 16.54 -13.91 14.64
CA GLU A 114 17.13 -15.11 15.24
C GLU A 114 16.85 -16.38 14.41
N SER A 115 15.99 -16.28 13.39
CA SER A 115 15.63 -17.36 12.45
C SER A 115 16.48 -17.33 11.19
#